data_AF-A0A3M1HNW1-F1
#
_entry.id   AF-A0A3M1HNW1-F1
#
_cell.length_a   1.000
_cell.length_b   1.000
_cell.length_c   1.000
_cell.angle_alpha   90.00
_cell.angle_beta   90.00
_cell.angle_gamma   90.00
#
_symmetry.space_group_name_H-M   'P 1'
#
loop_
_entity.id
_entity.type
_entity.pdbx_description
1 polymer ?
#
loop_
_entity_poly.entity_id
_entity_poly.type
_entity_poly.pdbx_seq_one_letter_code
_entity_poly.pdbx_strand_id
1 'polypeptide(L)' 'MNDVFTQILEWQAAGKAVALATVVKVYGSAPRPLGA' A
#
# COMPACT_ATOMS: atom_id res chain seq x y z
N MET A 1 -1.72 -5.00 2.66
CA MET A 1 -1.33 -3.77 3.37
C MET A 1 -0.28 -3.95 4.47
N ASN A 2 -0.43 -4.84 5.46
CA ASN A 2 0.49 -4.85 6.62
C ASN A 2 1.97 -5.01 6.24
N ASP A 3 2.28 -5.70 5.16
CA ASP A 3 3.65 -5.97 4.71
C ASP A 3 4.41 -4.73 4.21
N VAL A 4 3.72 -3.65 3.82
CA VAL A 4 4.39 -2.46 3.24
C VAL A 4 4.71 -1.35 4.25
N PHE A 5 4.17 -1.42 5.48
CA PHE A 5 4.34 -0.33 6.45
C PHE A 5 5.79 -0.18 6.94
N THR A 6 6.50 -1.29 7.19
CA THR A 6 7.92 -1.23 7.58
C THR A 6 8.75 -0.47 6.55
N GLN A 7 8.52 -0.76 5.27
CA GLN A 7 9.24 -0.13 4.17
C GLN A 7 8.86 1.34 3.98
N ILE A 8 7.59 1.69 4.21
CA ILE A 8 7.12 3.10 4.20
C ILE A 8 7.84 3.89 5.31
N LEU A 9 7.94 3.32 6.51
CA LEU A 9 8.61 3.98 7.64
C LEU A 9 10.10 4.20 7.36
N GLU A 10 10.78 3.23 6.75
CA GLU A 10 12.18 3.37 6.32
C GLU A 10 12.35 4.50 5.29
N TRP A 11 11.45 4.58 4.30
CA TRP A 11 11.50 5.64 3.28
C TRP A 11 11.20 7.01 3.85
N GLN A 12 10.23 7.12 4.76
CA GLN A 12 9.94 8.37 5.46
C GLN A 12 11.12 8.83 6.33
N ALA A 13 11.75 7.91 7.06
CA ALA A 13 12.95 8.21 7.86
C ALA A 13 14.13 8.67 6.98
N ALA A 14 14.22 8.17 5.75
CA ALA A 14 15.19 8.61 4.75
C ALA A 14 14.81 9.93 4.04
N GLY A 15 13.73 10.59 4.46
CA GLY A 15 13.26 11.86 3.88
C GLY A 15 12.64 11.73 2.48
N LYS A 16 12.26 10.52 2.06
CA LYS A 16 11.64 10.29 0.75
C LYS A 16 10.14 10.60 0.82
N ALA A 17 9.61 11.21 -0.23
CA ALA A 17 8.17 11.31 -0.42
C ALA A 17 7.60 9.92 -0.73
N VAL A 18 6.47 9.59 -0.08
CA VAL A 18 5.80 8.29 -0.25
C VAL A 18 4.33 8.52 -0.57
N ALA A 19 3.81 7.75 -1.53
CA ALA A 19 2.38 7.68 -1.84
C ALA A 19 1.86 6.28 -1.52
N LEU A 20 0.74 6.21 -0.80
CA LEU A 20 0.07 4.97 -0.44
C LEU A 20 -1.24 4.87 -1.21
N ALA A 21 -1.42 3.79 -1.95
CA ALA A 21 -2.66 3.49 -2.66
C ALA A 21 -3.32 2.28 -2.00
N THR A 22 -4.64 2.31 -1.90
CA THR A 22 -5.44 1.23 -1.32
C THR A 22 -6.53 0.82 -2.30
N VAL A 23 -6.72 -0.49 -2.49
CA VAL A 23 -7.83 -1.00 -3.30
C VAL A 23 -9.13 -0.76 -2.55
N VAL A 24 -9.90 0.26 -2.96
CA VAL A 24 -11.20 0.59 -2.33
C VAL A 24 -12.38 -0.13 -2.96
N LYS A 25 -12.22 -0.66 -4.17
CA LYS A 25 -13.27 -1.41 -4.88
C LYS A 25 -12.68 -2.38 -5.89
N VAL A 26 -13.36 -3.51 -6.10
CA VAL A 26 -13.06 -4.50 -7.13
C VAL A 26 -14.36 -4.85 -7.88
N TYR A 27 -14.25 -5.12 -9.18
CA TYR A 27 -15.33 -5.68 -10.00
C TYR A 27 -14.86 -7.00 -10.62
N GLY A 28 -15.65 -8.06 -10.46
CA GLY A 28 -15.27 -9.40 -10.89
C GLY A 28 -14.12 -9.98 -10.06
N SER A 29 -13.31 -10.85 -10.67
CA SER A 29 -12.11 -11.40 -10.04
C SER A 29 -10.94 -10.44 -10.21
N ALA A 30 -10.33 -10.00 -9.11
CA ALA A 30 -9.08 -9.26 -9.14
C ALA A 30 -7.99 -9.99 -8.35
N PRO A 31 -6.72 -9.88 -8.78
CA PRO A 31 -5.60 -10.57 -8.16
C PRO A 31 -5.30 -10.10 -6.72
N ARG A 32 -5.81 -8.92 -6.33
CA ARG A 32 -5.64 -8.35 -4.99
C ARG A 32 -6.99 -7.99 -4.39
N PRO A 33 -7.26 -8.36 -3.12
CA PRO A 33 -8.55 -8.07 -2.48
C PRO A 33 -8.68 -6.58 -2.11
N LEU A 34 -9.87 -6.20 -1.65
CA LEU A 34 -10.11 -4.90 -1.03
C LEU A 34 -9.15 -4.67 0.14
N GLY A 35 -8.68 -3.43 0.28
CA GLY A 35 -7.74 -3.04 1.33
C GLY A 35 -6.29 -3.53 1.12
N ALA A 36 -5.99 -4.13 -0.04
CA ALA A 36 -4.65 -4.63 -0.34
C ALA A 36 -3.58 -3.54 -0.40
#